data_AF-K0TPM8-F1
#
_entry.id   AF-K0TPM8-F1
#
_cell.length_a   1.000
_cell.length_b   1.000
_cell.length_c   1.000
_cell.angle_alpha   90.00
_cell.angle_beta   90.00
_cell.angle_gamma   90.00
#
_symmetry.space_group_name_H-M   'P 1'
#
loop_
_entity.id
_entity.type
_entity.pdbx_description
1 polymer ?
#
loop_
_entity_poly.entity_id
_entity_poly.type
_entity_poly.pdbx_seq_one_letter_code
_entity_poly.pdbx_strand_id
1 'polypeptide(L)'
;TTRVGWEGHLVNSPLVKCAISGNDPNTGRIAGAIGSFMGKFFPNESVADMSLTLGGKCIFSNGKFVLEGDAVEKELSNHMADAQLDELGVFPEHQRFVEIGIDFGESGADVTVLGSDLTREYVAVNADYRS
;
A
#
# COMPACT_ATOMS: atom_id res chain seq x y z
N THR A 1 -10.32 -7.25 -19.30
CA THR A 1 -11.45 -6.63 -18.56
C THR A 1 -10.84 -5.67 -17.60
N THR A 2 -11.17 -4.38 -17.61
CA THR A 2 -10.56 -3.46 -16.64
C THR A 2 -10.95 -3.91 -15.23
N ARG A 3 -9.96 -4.29 -14.43
CA ARG A 3 -10.15 -4.64 -13.01
C ARG A 3 -10.45 -3.33 -12.29
N VAL A 4 -11.71 -3.06 -11.99
CA VAL A 4 -12.16 -1.85 -11.28
C VAL A 4 -12.46 -2.20 -9.82
N GLY A 5 -12.08 -1.35 -8.88
CA GLY A 5 -12.37 -1.49 -7.45
C GLY A 5 -11.24 -2.09 -6.62
N TRP A 6 -10.13 -2.52 -7.23
CA TRP A 6 -8.96 -2.97 -6.48
C TRP A 6 -8.32 -1.81 -5.69
N GLU A 7 -8.40 -0.61 -6.24
CA GLU A 7 -7.86 0.62 -5.67
C GLU A 7 -8.52 0.94 -4.33
N GLY A 8 -9.85 0.84 -4.28
CA GLY A 8 -10.64 0.97 -3.07
C GLY A 8 -10.38 -0.18 -2.10
N HIS A 9 -10.15 -1.40 -2.59
CA HIS A 9 -9.87 -2.55 -1.75
C HIS A 9 -8.51 -2.43 -1.03
N LEU A 10 -7.48 -1.97 -1.74
CA LEU A 10 -6.14 -1.79 -1.19
C LEU A 10 -6.11 -0.65 -0.17
N VAL A 11 -6.60 0.54 -0.54
CA VAL A 11 -6.50 1.75 0.31
C VAL A 11 -7.29 1.61 1.61
N ASN A 12 -8.32 0.76 1.63
CA ASN A 12 -9.13 0.48 2.81
C ASN A 12 -8.68 -0.76 3.59
N SER A 13 -7.61 -1.45 3.17
CA SER A 13 -7.08 -2.61 3.91
C SER A 13 -6.50 -2.17 5.26
N PRO A 14 -7.08 -2.58 6.40
CA PRO A 14 -6.58 -2.15 7.71
C PRO A 14 -5.14 -2.60 7.95
N LEU A 15 -4.77 -3.78 7.47
CA LEU A 15 -3.42 -4.31 7.61
C LEU A 15 -2.40 -3.47 6.85
N VAL A 16 -2.73 -3.04 5.62
CA VAL A 16 -1.85 -2.17 4.81
C VAL A 16 -1.74 -0.81 5.48
N LYS A 17 -2.86 -0.20 5.90
CA LYS A 17 -2.87 1.09 6.60
C LYS A 17 -2.02 1.06 7.89
N CYS A 18 -2.09 -0.02 8.67
CA CYS A 18 -1.26 -0.18 9.87
C CYS A 18 0.23 -0.39 9.54
N ALA A 19 0.55 -1.08 8.45
CA ALA A 19 1.95 -1.24 8.02
C ALA A 19 2.56 0.11 7.63
N ILE A 20 1.78 0.94 6.90
CA ILE A 20 2.16 2.32 6.56
C ILE A 20 2.38 3.15 7.83
N SER A 21 1.45 3.13 8.77
CA SER A 21 1.58 3.85 10.05
C SER A 21 2.83 3.45 10.85
N GLY A 22 3.25 2.19 10.75
CA GLY A 22 4.42 1.66 11.43
C GLY A 22 5.74 1.83 10.68
N ASN A 23 5.76 2.46 9.50
CA ASN A 23 6.92 2.48 8.59
C ASN A 23 7.49 1.07 8.32
N ASP A 24 6.61 0.06 8.33
CA ASP A 24 6.93 -1.35 8.12
C ASP A 24 6.64 -1.70 6.65
N PRO A 25 7.67 -1.95 5.80
CA PRO A 25 7.51 -2.27 4.39
C PRO A 25 7.00 -3.71 4.19
N ASN A 26 5.85 -4.01 4.77
CA ASN A 26 5.24 -5.33 4.79
C ASN A 26 4.56 -5.65 3.46
N THR A 27 5.36 -6.05 2.49
CA THR A 27 4.93 -6.36 1.12
C THR A 27 3.94 -7.53 1.06
N GLY A 28 4.00 -8.45 2.03
CA GLY A 28 3.03 -9.52 2.19
C GLY A 28 1.61 -9.00 2.43
N ARG A 29 1.44 -7.92 3.20
CA ARG A 29 0.11 -7.31 3.42
C ARG A 29 -0.44 -6.63 2.16
N ILE A 30 0.43 -6.00 1.37
CA ILE A 30 0.05 -5.38 0.09
C ILE A 30 -0.38 -6.47 -0.91
N ALA A 31 0.47 -7.47 -1.12
CA ALA A 31 0.17 -8.60 -2.00
C ALA A 31 -1.06 -9.38 -1.53
N GLY A 32 -1.24 -9.57 -0.22
CA GLY A 32 -2.40 -10.25 0.36
C GLY A 32 -3.71 -9.49 0.13
N ALA A 33 -3.71 -8.15 0.20
CA ALA A 33 -4.89 -7.35 -0.10
C ALA A 33 -5.32 -7.52 -1.57
N ILE A 34 -4.37 -7.43 -2.51
CA ILE A 34 -4.65 -7.62 -3.94
C ILE A 34 -5.03 -9.06 -4.25
N GLY A 35 -4.34 -10.04 -3.66
CA GLY A 35 -4.67 -11.45 -3.80
C GLY A 35 -6.08 -11.77 -3.30
N SER A 36 -6.52 -11.18 -2.19
CA SER A 36 -7.88 -11.33 -1.68
C SER A 36 -8.93 -10.76 -2.64
N PHE A 37 -8.68 -9.58 -3.19
CA PHE A 37 -9.53 -8.98 -4.21
C PHE A 37 -9.62 -9.85 -5.47
N MET A 38 -8.47 -10.26 -6.00
CA MET A 38 -8.40 -11.11 -7.19
C MET A 38 -9.09 -12.44 -6.97
N GLY A 39 -8.83 -13.13 -5.86
CA GLY A 39 -9.47 -14.40 -5.56
C GLY A 39 -11.00 -14.30 -5.40
N LYS A 40 -11.52 -13.17 -4.94
CA LYS A 40 -12.96 -12.95 -4.76
C LYS A 40 -13.69 -12.56 -6.04
N PHE A 41 -13.10 -11.67 -6.84
CA PHE A 41 -13.79 -11.06 -8.00
C PHE A 41 -13.31 -11.59 -9.35
N PHE A 42 -12.09 -12.14 -9.41
CA PHE A 42 -11.43 -12.62 -10.63
C PHE A 42 -10.74 -14.00 -10.40
N PRO A 43 -11.46 -15.02 -9.90
CA PRO A 43 -10.85 -16.27 -9.43
C PRO A 43 -10.17 -17.11 -10.51
N ASN A 44 -10.48 -16.87 -11.79
CA ASN A 44 -9.92 -17.60 -12.93
C ASN A 44 -8.84 -16.80 -13.68
N GLU A 45 -8.54 -15.57 -13.24
CA GLU A 45 -7.54 -14.74 -13.90
C GLU A 45 -6.16 -15.00 -13.33
N SER A 46 -5.17 -15.03 -14.22
CA SER A 46 -3.77 -15.18 -13.84
C SER A 46 -3.25 -13.91 -13.18
N VAL A 47 -2.40 -14.09 -12.17
CA VAL A 47 -1.60 -13.01 -11.56
C VAL A 47 -0.13 -13.11 -11.95
N ALA A 48 0.22 -13.96 -12.92
CA ALA A 48 1.61 -14.21 -13.32
C ALA A 48 2.29 -12.94 -13.87
N ASP A 49 1.54 -12.14 -14.64
CA ASP A 49 2.01 -10.91 -15.27
C ASP A 49 1.86 -9.68 -14.36
N MET A 50 1.35 -9.87 -13.14
CA MET A 50 1.19 -8.79 -12.17
C MET A 50 2.55 -8.37 -11.60
N SER A 51 2.73 -7.06 -11.43
CA SER A 51 3.82 -6.50 -10.63
C SER A 51 3.29 -5.52 -9.58
N LEU A 52 4.00 -5.47 -8.44
CA LEU A 52 3.73 -4.54 -7.36
C LEU A 52 4.99 -3.72 -7.10
N THR A 53 4.83 -2.43 -6.83
CA THR A 53 5.92 -1.55 -6.41
C THR A 53 5.60 -0.83 -5.11
N LEU A 54 6.64 -0.50 -4.34
CA LEU A 54 6.58 0.34 -3.14
C LEU A 54 7.73 1.35 -3.21
N GLY A 55 7.44 2.65 -3.11
CA GLY A 55 8.45 3.72 -3.23
C GLY A 55 9.25 3.62 -4.53
N GLY A 56 8.60 3.21 -5.62
CA GLY A 56 9.25 2.97 -6.92
C GLY A 56 10.06 1.67 -7.03
N LYS A 57 10.23 0.89 -5.96
CA LYS A 57 10.89 -0.42 -6.04
C LYS A 57 9.93 -1.53 -6.37
N CYS A 58 10.30 -2.41 -7.29
CA CYS A 58 9.58 -3.66 -7.52
C CYS A 58 9.69 -4.56 -6.29
N ILE A 59 8.53 -4.96 -5.74
CA ILE A 59 8.44 -5.84 -4.57
C ILE A 59 7.88 -7.22 -4.91
N PHE A 60 7.12 -7.30 -6.01
CA PHE A 60 6.55 -8.53 -6.52
C PHE A 60 6.52 -8.49 -8.04
N SER A 61 6.96 -9.56 -8.69
CA SER A 61 6.83 -9.75 -10.15
C SER A 61 6.97 -11.23 -10.49
N ASN A 62 6.42 -11.64 -11.64
CA ASN A 62 6.52 -13.02 -12.13
C ASN A 62 6.06 -14.05 -11.09
N GLY A 63 4.99 -13.74 -10.35
CA GLY A 63 4.41 -14.62 -9.33
C GLY A 63 5.23 -14.80 -8.05
N LYS A 64 6.26 -13.98 -7.79
CA LYS A 64 7.11 -14.07 -6.60
C LYS A 64 7.47 -12.71 -6.02
N PHE A 65 7.77 -12.69 -4.72
CA PHE A 65 8.43 -11.55 -4.10
C PHE A 65 9.86 -11.43 -4.61
N VAL A 66 10.32 -10.20 -4.84
CA VAL A 66 11.65 -9.91 -5.40
C VAL A 66 12.48 -9.00 -4.50
N LEU A 67 12.09 -8.87 -3.23
CA LEU A 67 12.88 -8.18 -2.22
C LEU A 67 13.99 -9.08 -1.68
N GLU A 68 15.22 -8.56 -1.65
CA GLU A 68 16.39 -9.30 -1.16
C GLU A 68 17.23 -8.42 -0.22
N GLY A 69 17.37 -8.87 1.03
CA GLY A 69 18.32 -8.35 2.02
C GLY A 69 17.86 -7.13 2.83
N ASP A 70 18.42 -7.02 4.03
CA ASP A 70 18.11 -5.99 5.04
C ASP A 70 18.29 -4.55 4.53
N ALA A 71 19.19 -4.35 3.56
CA ALA A 71 19.43 -3.03 2.97
C ALA A 71 18.21 -2.49 2.23
N VAL A 72 17.49 -3.36 1.50
CA VAL A 72 16.30 -2.95 0.74
C VAL A 72 15.13 -2.71 1.69
N GLU A 73 14.95 -3.55 2.71
CA GLU A 73 13.93 -3.31 3.74
C GLU A 73 14.17 -1.98 4.46
N LYS A 74 15.41 -1.69 4.83
CA LYS A 74 15.77 -0.41 5.45
C LYS A 74 15.50 0.78 4.53
N GLU A 75 15.79 0.65 3.25
CA GLU A 75 15.53 1.71 2.28
C GLU A 75 14.03 2.00 2.14
N LEU A 76 13.20 0.95 2.07
CA LEU A 76 11.74 1.11 2.00
C LEU A 76 11.16 1.67 3.30
N SER A 77 11.65 1.22 4.46
CA SER A 77 11.26 1.77 5.75
C SER A 77 11.62 3.25 5.87
N ASN A 78 12.82 3.64 5.42
CA ASN A 78 13.23 5.06 5.36
C ASN A 78 12.33 5.87 4.42
N HIS A 79 12.00 5.34 3.24
CA HIS A 79 11.07 6.00 2.32
C HIS A 79 9.70 6.26 2.97
N MET A 80 9.18 5.28 3.73
CA MET A 80 7.92 5.44 4.46
C MET A 80 8.03 6.48 5.57
N ALA A 81 9.12 6.44 6.34
CA ALA A 81 9.39 7.41 7.40
C ALA A 81 9.56 8.83 6.86
N ASP A 82 10.22 9.00 5.71
CA ASP A 82 10.37 10.29 5.04
C ASP A 82 9.02 10.85 4.58
N ALA A 83 8.04 9.99 4.28
CA ALA A 83 6.69 10.40 3.90
C ALA A 83 5.75 10.67 5.10
N GLN A 84 6.19 10.40 6.33
CA GLN A 84 5.41 10.62 7.53
C GLN A 84 5.30 12.12 7.86
N LEU A 85 4.09 12.56 8.20
CA LEU A 85 3.85 13.92 8.70
C LEU A 85 3.84 13.91 10.23
N ASP A 86 4.54 14.86 10.85
CA ASP A 86 4.47 15.12 12.30
C ASP A 86 3.14 15.81 12.66
N GLU A 87 2.61 15.49 13.84
CA GLU A 87 1.36 16.05 14.38
C GLU A 87 1.49 17.50 14.85
N LEU A 88 2.71 17.94 15.16
CA LEU A 88 2.97 19.23 15.83
C LEU A 88 3.71 20.26 14.95
N GLY A 89 4.00 19.92 13.69
CA GLY A 89 4.79 20.73 12.75
C GLY A 89 4.04 21.82 11.98
N VAL A 90 4.75 22.53 11.10
CA VAL A 90 4.15 23.48 10.14
C VAL A 90 3.44 22.69 9.05
N PHE A 91 2.13 22.81 8.97
CA PHE A 91 1.32 21.94 8.12
C PHE A 91 1.29 22.39 6.64
N PRO A 92 1.54 21.50 5.66
CA PRO A 92 2.33 20.26 5.74
C PRO A 92 3.82 20.53 5.51
N GLU A 93 4.70 19.80 6.21
CA GLU A 93 6.15 19.96 6.11
C GLU A 93 6.71 19.56 4.73
N HIS A 94 5.98 18.68 4.03
CA HIS A 94 6.28 18.24 2.68
C HIS A 94 5.03 17.64 2.01
N GLN A 95 5.13 17.35 0.71
CA GLN A 95 4.08 16.68 -0.09
C GLN A 95 4.58 15.32 -0.58
N ARG A 96 5.11 14.50 0.34
CA ARG A 96 5.62 13.16 0.02
C ARG A 96 4.54 12.13 0.35
N PHE A 97 4.55 11.03 -0.37
CA PHE A 97 3.60 9.93 -0.21
C PHE A 97 4.35 8.62 -0.06
N VAL A 98 3.66 7.61 0.47
CA VAL A 98 4.07 6.23 0.30
C VAL A 98 3.42 5.72 -0.98
N GLU A 99 4.17 5.68 -2.08
CA GLU A 99 3.61 5.26 -3.37
C GLU A 99 3.58 3.73 -3.47
N ILE A 100 2.38 3.18 -3.70
CA ILE A 100 2.18 1.76 -4.00
C ILE A 100 1.68 1.66 -5.45
N GLY A 101 2.46 1.01 -6.30
CA GLY A 101 2.09 0.77 -7.69
C GLY A 101 1.60 -0.66 -7.90
N ILE A 102 0.61 -0.83 -8.76
CA ILE A 102 0.07 -2.12 -9.16
C ILE A 102 -0.08 -2.09 -10.68
N ASP A 103 0.67 -2.97 -11.34
CA ASP A 103 0.49 -3.26 -12.75
C ASP A 103 -0.06 -4.67 -12.89
N PHE A 104 -1.13 -4.79 -13.65
CA PHE A 104 -1.84 -6.03 -13.89
C PHE A 104 -1.40 -6.75 -15.18
N GLY A 105 -0.44 -6.19 -15.93
CA GLY A 105 0.08 -6.75 -17.18
C GLY A 105 -0.87 -6.60 -18.37
N GLU A 106 -1.91 -5.78 -18.25
CA GLU A 106 -2.91 -5.55 -19.30
C GLU A 106 -2.84 -4.12 -19.83
N SER A 107 -3.20 -3.93 -21.11
CA SER A 107 -3.42 -2.59 -21.66
C SER A 107 -4.67 -1.97 -21.02
N GLY A 108 -4.52 -0.87 -20.30
CA GLY A 108 -5.61 -0.21 -19.58
C GLY A 108 -5.35 1.27 -19.33
N ALA A 109 -6.27 1.91 -18.61
CA ALA A 109 -6.10 3.26 -18.11
C ALA A 109 -5.55 3.23 -16.68
N ASP A 110 -4.73 4.21 -16.35
CA ASP A 110 -4.21 4.39 -15.00
C ASP A 110 -5.27 4.98 -14.07
N VAL A 111 -5.29 4.49 -12.84
CA VAL A 111 -6.15 5.01 -11.76
C VAL A 111 -5.28 5.27 -10.55
N THR A 112 -5.45 6.45 -9.95
CA THR A 112 -4.79 6.84 -8.70
C THR A 112 -5.83 7.15 -7.65
N VAL A 113 -5.67 6.56 -6.47
CA VAL A 113 -6.50 6.84 -5.29
C VAL A 113 -5.58 7.24 -4.15
N LEU A 114 -6.01 8.24 -3.38
CA LEU A 114 -5.31 8.69 -2.20
C LEU A 114 -5.95 8.09 -0.96
N GLY A 115 -5.11 7.75 0.01
CA GLY A 115 -5.53 7.29 1.33
C GLY A 115 -4.65 7.87 2.42
N SER A 116 -4.94 7.45 3.64
CA SER A 116 -4.10 7.68 4.81
C SER A 116 -3.75 6.34 5.45
N ASP A 117 -2.81 6.35 6.37
CA ASP A 117 -2.56 5.24 7.27
C ASP A 117 -3.69 5.09 8.33
N LEU A 118 -3.49 4.16 9.27
CA LEU A 118 -4.38 3.94 10.42
C LEU A 118 -3.54 4.03 11.69
N THR A 119 -3.48 5.24 12.27
CA THR A 119 -2.66 5.54 13.44
C THR A 119 -3.38 5.20 14.75
N ARG A 120 -2.63 5.17 15.85
CA ARG A 120 -3.20 5.03 17.19
C ARG A 120 -4.04 6.24 17.55
N GLU A 121 -3.58 7.41 17.13
CA GLU A 121 -4.18 8.72 17.40
C GLU A 121 -5.49 8.85 16.64
N TYR A 122 -5.59 8.36 15.41
CA TYR A 122 -6.86 8.24 14.69
C TYR A 122 -7.87 7.43 15.51
N VAL A 123 -7.46 6.29 16.07
CA VAL A 123 -8.34 5.46 16.90
C VAL A 123 -8.71 6.19 18.19
N ALA A 124 -7.74 6.79 18.89
CA ALA A 124 -7.97 7.51 20.15
C ALA A 124 -8.95 8.68 19.97
N VAL A 125 -8.69 9.53 18.97
CA VAL A 125 -9.55 10.68 18.63
C VAL A 125 -10.97 10.23 18.35
N ASN A 126 -11.17 9.13 17.62
CA ASN A 126 -12.50 8.65 17.22
C ASN A 126 -13.20 7.80 18.30
N ALA A 127 -12.47 7.13 19.19
CA ALA A 127 -13.04 6.35 20.29
C ALA A 127 -13.75 7.22 21.31
N ASP A 128 -13.30 8.48 21.46
CA ASP A 128 -13.82 9.42 22.45
C ASP A 128 -15.02 10.26 21.94
N TYR A 129 -15.50 10.05 20.71
CA TYR A 129 -16.59 10.86 20.10
C TYR A 129 -17.98 10.71 20.75
N ARG A 130 -18.11 9.93 21.84
CA ARG A 130 -19.35 9.48 22.48
C ARG A 130 -20.02 8.32 21.72
N SER A 131 -20.24 7.23 22.45
CA SER A 131 -21.16 6.13 22.12
C SER A 131 -22.62 6.56 22.25
#